data_AF-G8QXX2-F1
#
_entry.id   AF-G8QXX2-F1
#
_cell.length_a   1.000
_cell.length_b   1.000
_cell.length_c   1.000
_cell.angle_alpha   90.00
_cell.angle_beta   90.00
_cell.angle_gamma   90.00
#
_symmetry.space_group_name_H-M   'P 1'
#
loop_
_entity.id
_entity.type
_entity.pdbx_description
1 polymer ?
#
loop_
_entity_poly.entity_id
_entity_poly.type
_entity_poly.pdbx_seq_one_letter_code
_entity_poly.pdbx_strand_id
1 'polypeptide(L)'
;MIEKYGLALLCLLLNFLAFTACLRFLFSRQGFYWVVPLLVTLFLIWPNAQTLYAIASQPKGIATTFNLKEFQPVMLSLFWYTMIVTFHYALKKTVTSNYHREQVKKNLHEARYQQKVETATYERRIARQKNYYSKAPARVPVTNTYSQYWTDLFDQF
;
A
#
# COMPACT_ATOMS: atom_id res chain seq x y z
N MET A 1 -48.65 -8.07 11.06
CA MET A 1 -48.14 -7.06 10.09
C MET A 1 -46.64 -7.09 9.99
N ILE A 2 -45.89 -7.00 11.11
CA ILE A 2 -44.42 -7.00 11.14
C ILE A 2 -43.81 -8.22 10.44
N GLU A 3 -44.38 -9.42 10.66
CA GLU A 3 -43.89 -10.65 10.04
C GLU A 3 -43.85 -10.54 8.50
N LYS A 4 -44.96 -10.09 7.88
CA LYS A 4 -45.07 -9.96 6.40
C LYS A 4 -44.04 -9.04 5.76
N TYR A 5 -43.58 -8.00 6.46
CA TYR A 5 -42.60 -7.05 5.94
C TYR A 5 -41.18 -7.32 6.43
N GLY A 6 -41.00 -8.16 7.46
CA GLY A 6 -39.74 -8.31 8.20
C GLY A 6 -38.57 -8.71 7.31
N LEU A 7 -38.76 -9.71 6.44
CA LEU A 7 -37.72 -10.18 5.53
C LEU A 7 -37.34 -9.13 4.47
N ALA A 8 -38.34 -8.51 3.83
CA ALA A 8 -38.10 -7.51 2.79
C ALA A 8 -37.42 -6.26 3.37
N LEU A 9 -37.83 -5.82 4.57
CA LEU A 9 -37.21 -4.69 5.27
C LEU A 9 -35.77 -5.01 5.70
N LEU A 10 -35.53 -6.19 6.27
CA LEU A 10 -34.19 -6.61 6.68
C LEU A 10 -33.24 -6.73 5.47
N CYS A 11 -33.73 -7.28 4.35
CA CYS A 11 -32.99 -7.37 3.10
C CYS A 11 -32.65 -5.98 2.54
N LEU A 12 -33.60 -5.05 2.52
CA LEU A 12 -33.36 -3.67 2.09
C LEU A 12 -32.38 -2.95 3.02
N LEU A 13 -32.49 -3.15 4.32
CA LEU A 13 -31.58 -2.56 5.30
C LEU A 13 -30.15 -3.06 5.09
N LEU A 14 -29.94 -4.36 4.91
CA LEU A 14 -28.61 -4.92 4.59
C LEU A 14 -28.04 -4.34 3.29
N ASN A 15 -28.84 -4.26 2.23
CA ASN A 15 -28.39 -3.68 0.96
C ASN A 15 -28.13 -2.17 1.06
N PHE A 16 -28.88 -1.45 1.90
CA PHE A 16 -28.64 -0.04 2.19
C PHE A 16 -27.34 0.17 2.98
N LEU A 17 -27.05 -0.68 3.96
CA LEU A 17 -25.74 -0.69 4.66
C LEU A 17 -24.60 -0.98 3.69
N ALA A 18 -24.77 -1.96 2.79
CA ALA A 18 -23.80 -2.26 1.74
C ALA A 18 -23.57 -1.04 0.82
N PHE A 19 -24.64 -0.40 0.38
CA PHE A 19 -24.58 0.78 -0.48
C PHE A 19 -23.91 1.98 0.20
N THR A 20 -24.28 2.30 1.43
CA THR A 20 -23.69 3.41 2.20
C THR A 20 -22.20 3.15 2.49
N ALA A 21 -21.81 1.91 2.78
CA ALA A 21 -20.42 1.51 2.89
C ALA A 21 -19.66 1.75 1.57
N CYS A 22 -20.18 1.29 0.43
CA CYS A 22 -19.58 1.52 -0.88
C CYS A 22 -19.50 3.02 -1.23
N LEU A 23 -20.53 3.80 -0.92
CA LEU A 23 -20.57 5.24 -1.21
C LEU A 23 -19.52 6.02 -0.41
N ARG A 24 -19.31 5.68 0.86
CA ARG A 24 -18.22 6.23 1.66
C ARG A 24 -16.86 5.98 1.01
N PHE A 25 -16.65 4.80 0.44
CA PHE A 25 -15.37 4.45 -0.18
C PHE A 25 -15.20 4.98 -1.61
N LEU A 26 -16.28 5.33 -2.30
CA LEU A 26 -16.25 5.99 -3.61
C LEU A 26 -15.47 7.32 -3.55
N PHE A 27 -15.59 8.07 -2.45
CA PHE A 27 -14.87 9.33 -2.23
C PHE A 27 -13.43 9.15 -1.70
N SER A 28 -12.95 7.92 -1.54
CA SER A 28 -11.58 7.63 -1.12
C SER A 28 -10.60 7.68 -2.30
N ARG A 29 -9.29 7.72 -2.03
CA ARG A 29 -8.23 7.54 -3.06
C ARG A 29 -8.38 6.23 -3.85
N GLN A 30 -9.16 5.28 -3.35
CA GLN A 30 -9.44 3.97 -3.94
C GLN A 30 -10.81 3.90 -4.64
N GLY A 31 -11.48 5.04 -4.83
CA GLY A 31 -12.88 5.11 -5.28
C GLY A 31 -13.20 4.31 -6.55
N PHE A 32 -12.26 4.24 -7.50
CA PHE A 32 -12.44 3.46 -8.73
C PHE A 32 -12.69 1.97 -8.49
N TYR A 33 -12.04 1.35 -7.49
CA TYR A 33 -12.28 -0.06 -7.16
C TYR A 33 -13.68 -0.30 -6.57
N TRP A 34 -14.31 0.75 -6.04
CA TRP A 34 -15.62 0.69 -5.39
C TRP A 34 -16.78 0.96 -6.34
N VAL A 35 -16.52 1.41 -7.57
CA VAL A 35 -17.55 1.62 -8.61
C VAL A 35 -18.28 0.32 -8.95
N VAL A 36 -17.53 -0.78 -9.16
CA VAL A 36 -18.12 -2.08 -9.52
C VAL A 36 -18.98 -2.63 -8.37
N PRO A 37 -18.49 -2.73 -7.11
CA PRO A 37 -19.34 -3.08 -5.98
C PRO A 37 -20.57 -2.20 -5.83
N LEU A 38 -20.46 -0.89 -6.07
CA LEU A 38 -21.59 0.03 -5.98
C LEU A 38 -22.66 -0.28 -7.03
N LEU A 39 -22.27 -0.48 -8.29
CA LEU A 39 -23.22 -0.87 -9.34
C LEU A 39 -23.92 -2.19 -9.01
N VAL A 40 -23.19 -3.17 -8.47
CA VAL A 40 -23.77 -4.45 -8.05
C VAL A 40 -24.73 -4.26 -6.86
N THR A 41 -24.39 -3.44 -5.86
CA THR A 41 -25.32 -3.11 -4.76
C THR A 41 -26.61 -2.48 -5.28
N LEU A 42 -26.51 -1.57 -6.25
CA LEU A 42 -27.67 -0.87 -6.82
C LEU A 42 -28.56 -1.84 -7.60
N PHE A 43 -27.93 -2.76 -8.34
CA PHE A 43 -28.62 -3.85 -9.02
C PHE A 43 -29.33 -4.81 -8.05
N LEU A 44 -28.74 -5.10 -6.89
CA LEU A 44 -29.36 -5.93 -5.84
C LEU A 44 -30.48 -5.21 -5.08
N ILE A 45 -30.41 -3.88 -4.92
CA ILE A 45 -31.46 -3.09 -4.26
C ILE A 45 -32.75 -3.10 -5.07
N TRP A 46 -32.65 -2.97 -6.39
CA TRP A 46 -33.80 -2.84 -7.29
C TRP A 46 -34.89 -3.94 -7.11
N PRO A 47 -34.57 -5.25 -7.23
CA PRO A 47 -35.57 -6.31 -7.08
C PRO A 47 -36.13 -6.36 -5.65
N ASN A 48 -35.33 -6.03 -4.63
CA ASN A 48 -35.79 -6.00 -3.23
C ASN A 48 -36.73 -4.81 -2.94
N ALA A 49 -36.54 -3.68 -3.62
CA ALA A 49 -37.47 -2.56 -3.55
C ALA A 49 -38.79 -2.90 -4.24
N GLN A 50 -38.74 -3.59 -5.38
CA GLN A 50 -39.93 -4.06 -6.11
C GLN A 50 -40.75 -5.05 -5.28
N THR A 51 -40.10 -6.01 -4.59
CA THR A 51 -40.82 -6.94 -3.72
C THR A 51 -41.49 -6.21 -2.55
N LEU A 52 -40.82 -5.24 -1.91
CA LEU A 52 -41.45 -4.44 -0.87
C LEU A 52 -42.65 -3.64 -1.38
N TYR A 53 -42.51 -3.02 -2.56
CA TYR A 53 -43.61 -2.27 -3.20
C TYR A 53 -44.81 -3.18 -3.51
N ALA A 54 -44.57 -4.38 -4.04
CA ALA A 54 -45.60 -5.36 -4.30
C ALA A 54 -46.34 -5.76 -3.00
N ILE A 55 -45.59 -6.02 -1.92
CA ILE A 55 -46.17 -6.36 -0.60
C ILE A 55 -47.02 -5.21 -0.05
N ALA A 56 -46.55 -3.97 -0.17
CA ALA A 56 -47.26 -2.78 0.28
C ALA A 56 -48.54 -2.52 -0.54
N SER A 57 -48.52 -2.78 -1.86
CA SER A 57 -49.64 -2.54 -2.76
C SER A 57 -50.78 -3.56 -2.62
N GLN A 58 -50.49 -4.82 -2.25
CA GLN A 58 -51.50 -5.89 -2.16
C GLN A 58 -51.34 -6.75 -0.88
N PRO A 59 -51.69 -6.21 0.31
CA PRO A 59 -51.43 -6.88 1.59
C PRO A 59 -52.30 -8.13 1.86
N LYS A 60 -53.36 -8.34 1.07
CA LYS A 60 -54.36 -9.42 1.27
C LYS A 60 -53.99 -10.74 0.59
N GLY A 61 -53.12 -10.74 -0.43
CA GLY A 61 -52.80 -11.93 -1.23
C GLY A 61 -51.59 -12.73 -0.77
N ILE A 62 -50.92 -12.31 0.31
CA ILE A 62 -49.59 -12.84 0.67
C ILE A 62 -49.72 -13.84 1.80
N ALA A 63 -49.33 -15.08 1.51
CA ALA A 63 -49.24 -16.18 2.45
C ALA A 63 -48.32 -15.80 3.62
N THR A 64 -48.74 -16.11 4.84
CA THR A 64 -48.03 -15.81 6.09
C THR A 64 -46.93 -16.81 6.41
N THR A 65 -46.85 -17.91 5.66
CA THR A 65 -45.89 -18.98 5.84
C THR A 65 -44.66 -18.76 4.97
N PHE A 66 -43.54 -18.42 5.62
CA PHE A 66 -42.25 -18.30 4.95
C PHE A 66 -41.78 -19.65 4.42
N ASN A 67 -41.51 -19.72 3.12
CA ASN A 67 -40.83 -20.87 2.53
C ASN A 67 -39.31 -20.63 2.49
N LEU A 68 -38.52 -21.71 2.47
CA LEU A 68 -37.06 -21.66 2.37
C LEU A 68 -36.54 -20.79 1.22
N LYS A 69 -37.29 -20.71 0.11
CA LYS A 69 -36.95 -19.87 -1.05
C LYS A 69 -36.99 -18.37 -0.76
N GLU A 70 -37.79 -17.94 0.20
CA GLU A 70 -37.93 -16.52 0.56
C GLU A 70 -36.74 -16.01 1.40
N PHE A 71 -35.94 -16.91 1.97
CA PHE A 71 -34.70 -16.57 2.66
C PHE A 71 -33.50 -16.36 1.72
N GLN A 72 -33.58 -16.83 0.47
CA GLN A 72 -32.53 -16.68 -0.53
C GLN A 72 -32.03 -15.23 -0.70
N PRO A 73 -32.90 -14.21 -0.87
CA PRO A 73 -32.45 -12.82 -1.02
C PRO A 73 -31.76 -12.27 0.24
N VAL A 74 -32.18 -12.71 1.43
CA VAL A 74 -31.56 -12.30 2.71
C VAL A 74 -30.16 -12.91 2.82
N MET A 75 -30.02 -14.20 2.54
CA MET A 75 -28.72 -14.88 2.54
C MET A 75 -27.76 -14.27 1.52
N LEU A 76 -28.25 -13.97 0.32
CA LEU A 76 -27.46 -13.30 -0.72
C LEU A 76 -27.01 -11.91 -0.27
N SER A 77 -27.88 -11.12 0.33
CA SER A 77 -27.55 -9.77 0.82
C SER A 77 -26.55 -9.82 1.98
N LEU A 78 -26.65 -10.81 2.85
CA LEU A 78 -25.73 -11.03 3.96
C LEU A 78 -24.34 -11.46 3.44
N PHE A 79 -24.31 -12.39 2.48
CA PHE A 79 -23.07 -12.79 1.79
C PHE A 79 -22.43 -11.61 1.05
N TRP A 80 -23.23 -10.80 0.37
CA TRP A 80 -22.73 -9.63 -0.35
C TRP A 80 -22.13 -8.59 0.60
N TYR A 81 -22.80 -8.33 1.72
CA TYR A 81 -22.29 -7.42 2.75
C TYR A 81 -20.98 -7.93 3.37
N THR A 82 -20.89 -9.22 3.71
CA THR A 82 -19.63 -9.78 4.24
C THR A 82 -18.52 -9.72 3.20
N MET A 83 -18.83 -9.97 1.92
CA MET A 83 -17.89 -9.80 0.81
C MET A 83 -17.36 -8.36 0.74
N ILE A 84 -18.22 -7.34 0.80
CA ILE A 84 -17.80 -5.92 0.84
C ILE A 84 -16.83 -5.64 2.00
N VAL A 85 -17.13 -6.16 3.19
CA VAL A 85 -16.26 -6.00 4.37
C VAL A 85 -14.90 -6.67 4.12
N THR A 86 -14.87 -7.89 3.59
CA THR A 86 -13.61 -8.59 3.29
C THR A 86 -12.77 -7.84 2.25
N PHE A 87 -13.39 -7.30 1.19
CA PHE A 87 -12.70 -6.48 0.20
C PHE A 87 -12.11 -5.21 0.81
N HIS A 88 -12.83 -4.55 1.73
CA HIS A 88 -12.30 -3.41 2.45
C HIS A 88 -11.00 -3.75 3.18
N TYR A 89 -10.99 -4.84 3.94
CA TYR A 89 -9.79 -5.28 4.67
C TYR A 89 -8.66 -5.70 3.73
N ALA A 90 -8.96 -6.40 2.64
CA ALA A 90 -7.97 -6.83 1.65
C ALA A 90 -7.32 -5.64 0.94
N LEU A 91 -8.11 -4.64 0.52
CA LEU A 91 -7.61 -3.42 -0.12
C LEU A 91 -6.77 -2.58 0.84
N LYS A 92 -7.18 -2.48 2.11
CA LYS A 92 -6.40 -1.78 3.14
C LYS A 92 -5.00 -2.39 3.33
N LYS A 93 -4.90 -3.72 3.31
CA LYS A 93 -3.62 -4.44 3.47
C LYS A 93 -2.73 -4.32 2.22
N THR A 94 -3.30 -4.52 1.04
CA THR A 94 -2.55 -4.54 -0.23
C THR A 94 -2.00 -3.17 -0.62
N VAL A 95 -2.75 -2.09 -0.39
CA VAL A 95 -2.30 -0.74 -0.75
C VAL A 95 -1.09 -0.30 0.07
N THR A 96 -1.08 -0.58 1.37
CA THR A 96 0.08 -0.29 2.22
C THR A 96 1.34 -1.02 1.73
N SER A 97 1.20 -2.29 1.34
CA SER A 97 2.31 -3.09 0.80
C SER A 97 2.80 -2.55 -0.55
N ASN A 98 1.89 -2.21 -1.45
CA ASN A 98 2.25 -1.68 -2.77
C ASN A 98 2.94 -0.32 -2.67
N TYR A 99 2.45 0.57 -1.81
CA TYR A 99 3.07 1.87 -1.55
C TYR A 99 4.51 1.71 -1.01
N HIS A 100 4.71 0.82 -0.04
CA HIS A 100 6.04 0.53 0.48
C HIS A 100 6.97 -0.02 -0.61
N ARG A 101 6.48 -0.92 -1.48
CA ARG A 101 7.29 -1.43 -2.60
C ARG A 101 7.68 -0.33 -3.58
N GLU A 102 6.78 0.61 -3.85
CA GLU A 102 7.05 1.74 -4.72
C GLU A 102 8.07 2.71 -4.10
N GLN A 103 7.94 3.01 -2.81
CA GLN A 103 8.91 3.83 -2.07
C GLN A 103 10.30 3.18 -2.03
N VAL A 104 10.38 1.87 -1.74
CA VAL A 104 11.67 1.15 -1.73
C VAL A 104 12.34 1.20 -3.09
N LYS A 105 11.58 1.04 -4.18
CA LYS A 105 12.13 1.14 -5.54
C LYS A 105 12.69 2.54 -5.83
N LYS A 106 11.97 3.59 -5.43
CA LYS A 106 12.43 4.99 -5.59
C LYS A 106 13.69 5.25 -4.75
N ASN A 107 13.66 4.90 -3.48
CA ASN A 107 14.80 5.08 -2.56
C ASN A 107 16.05 4.32 -3.04
N LEU A 108 15.88 3.11 -3.57
CA LEU A 108 16.99 2.30 -4.09
C LEU A 108 17.58 2.92 -5.36
N HIS A 109 16.75 3.49 -6.23
CA HIS A 109 17.23 4.21 -7.41
C HIS A 109 18.02 5.47 -7.03
N GLU A 110 17.50 6.26 -6.08
CA GLU A 110 18.16 7.45 -5.55
C GLU A 110 19.48 7.09 -4.85
N ALA A 111 19.51 6.04 -4.03
CA ALA A 111 20.72 5.57 -3.37
C ALA A 111 21.81 5.14 -4.37
N ARG A 112 21.44 4.42 -5.44
CA ARG A 112 22.39 4.04 -6.51
C ARG A 112 22.94 5.25 -7.23
N TYR A 113 22.10 6.26 -7.48
CA TYR A 113 22.56 7.49 -8.10
C TYR A 113 23.54 8.24 -7.21
N GLN A 114 23.22 8.40 -5.91
CA GLN A 114 24.11 9.01 -4.93
C GLN A 114 25.45 8.28 -4.83
N GLN A 115 25.43 6.94 -4.72
CA GLN A 115 26.63 6.12 -4.69
C GLN A 115 27.50 6.33 -5.95
N LYS A 116 26.90 6.42 -7.14
CA LYS A 116 27.64 6.67 -8.38
C LYS A 116 28.31 8.05 -8.40
N VAL A 117 27.64 9.07 -7.86
CA VAL A 117 28.23 10.42 -7.73
C VAL A 117 29.35 10.42 -6.71
N GLU A 118 29.14 9.82 -5.54
CA GLU A 118 30.15 9.75 -4.48
C GLU A 118 31.40 9.00 -4.92
N THR A 119 31.25 7.83 -5.56
CA THR A 119 32.37 7.05 -6.10
C THR A 119 33.16 7.87 -7.13
N ALA A 120 32.49 8.55 -8.07
CA ALA A 120 33.17 9.42 -9.03
C ALA A 120 33.93 10.58 -8.36
N THR A 121 33.37 11.19 -7.29
CA THR A 121 34.07 12.25 -6.55
C THR A 121 35.27 11.70 -5.76
N TYR A 122 35.14 10.51 -5.18
CA TYR A 122 36.19 9.84 -4.43
C TYR A 122 37.36 9.43 -5.33
N GLU A 123 37.08 8.83 -6.49
CA GLU A 123 38.08 8.50 -7.49
C GLU A 123 38.86 9.74 -7.97
N ARG A 124 38.15 10.84 -8.23
CA ARG A 124 38.79 12.12 -8.58
C ARG A 124 39.70 12.64 -7.45
N ARG A 125 39.29 12.50 -6.19
CA ARG A 125 40.12 12.89 -5.03
C ARG A 125 41.36 12.01 -4.93
N ILE A 126 41.23 10.69 -5.07
CA ILE A 126 42.37 9.77 -5.07
C ILE A 126 43.33 10.10 -6.22
N ALA A 127 42.82 10.32 -7.43
CA ALA A 127 43.66 10.66 -8.58
C ALA A 127 44.45 11.96 -8.33
N ARG A 128 43.81 12.98 -7.76
CA ARG A 128 44.48 14.24 -7.35
C ARG A 128 45.56 13.99 -6.29
N GLN A 129 45.27 13.20 -5.26
CA GLN A 129 46.25 12.85 -4.22
C GLN A 129 47.43 12.09 -4.82
N LYS A 130 47.20 11.04 -5.63
CA LYS A 130 48.26 10.29 -6.32
C LYS A 130 49.14 11.20 -7.18
N ASN A 131 48.54 12.12 -7.94
CA ASN A 131 49.28 13.08 -8.76
C ASN A 131 50.08 14.09 -7.91
N TYR A 132 49.56 14.50 -6.76
CA TYR A 132 50.26 15.41 -5.85
C TYR A 132 51.47 14.72 -5.19
N TYR A 133 51.27 13.53 -4.63
CA TYR A 133 52.33 12.78 -3.95
C TYR A 133 53.35 12.14 -4.92
N SER A 134 53.00 11.85 -6.17
CA SER A 134 53.97 11.37 -7.19
C SER A 134 54.84 12.48 -7.77
N LYS A 135 54.39 13.75 -7.73
CA LYS A 135 55.16 14.91 -8.16
C LYS A 135 55.98 15.55 -7.04
N ALA A 136 55.69 15.20 -5.79
CA ALA A 136 56.62 15.47 -4.71
C ALA A 136 57.80 14.50 -4.91
N PRO A 137 59.02 14.99 -5.21
CA PRO A 137 60.18 14.11 -5.18
C PRO A 137 60.19 13.47 -3.79
N ALA A 138 60.35 12.14 -3.73
CA ALA A 138 60.67 11.47 -2.48
C ALA A 138 61.94 12.16 -1.97
N ARG A 139 61.79 13.13 -1.07
CA ARG A 139 62.91 13.70 -0.35
C ARG A 139 63.43 12.53 0.44
N VAL A 140 64.51 11.93 -0.06
CA VAL A 140 65.34 11.02 0.71
C VAL A 140 65.50 11.72 2.06
N PRO A 141 65.04 11.12 3.17
CA PRO A 141 65.27 11.73 4.47
C PRO A 141 66.77 11.99 4.55
N VAL A 142 67.15 13.25 4.74
CA VAL A 142 68.57 13.61 4.85
C VAL A 142 69.05 12.93 6.12
N THR A 143 69.70 11.78 5.97
CA THR A 143 70.26 10.98 7.07
C THR A 143 71.47 11.65 7.72
N ASN A 144 71.94 12.77 7.15
CA ASN A 144 73.01 13.59 7.70
C ASN A 144 72.48 14.67 8.66
N THR A 145 71.69 14.30 9.66
CA THR A 145 71.39 15.22 10.78
C THR A 145 72.58 15.40 11.72
N TYR A 146 73.61 14.55 11.61
CA TYR A 146 74.83 14.63 12.40
C TYR A 146 76.05 14.75 11.49
N SER A 147 77.04 15.56 11.89
CA SER A 147 78.30 15.68 11.14
C SER A 147 79.06 14.35 11.17
N GLN A 148 79.76 14.02 10.09
CA GLN A 148 80.58 12.80 9.97
C GLN A 148 81.59 12.63 11.13
N TYR A 149 81.96 13.73 11.79
CA TYR A 149 82.77 13.73 13.00
C TYR A 149 82.17 12.87 14.13
N TRP A 150 80.84 12.86 14.29
CA TRP A 150 80.19 12.08 15.33
C TRP A 150 80.12 10.58 15.01
N THR A 151 80.06 10.21 13.72
CA THR A 151 80.07 8.80 13.31
C THR A 151 81.47 8.19 13.41
N ASP A 152 82.51 8.95 13.06
CA ASP A 152 83.92 8.49 13.16
C ASP A 152 84.37 8.26 14.62
N LEU A 153 83.73 8.94 15.58
CA LEU A 153 84.03 8.80 17.02
C LEU A 153 83.58 7.45 17.61
N PHE A 154 82.63 6.77 16.97
CA PHE A 154 82.12 5.46 17.42
C PHE A 154 82.80 4.27 16.73
N ASP A 155 83.43 4.46 15.57
CA ASP A 155 84.17 3.40 14.87
C ASP A 155 85.61 3.20 15.41
N GLN A 156 86.08 4.07 16.31
CA GLN A 156 87.40 3.97 16.95
C GLN A 156 87.41 3.23 18.31
N PHE A 157 86.29 2.65 18.74
CA PHE A 157 86.17 1.85 19.97
C PHE A 157 85.69 0.43 19.71
#